data_AF-A0A1E3VQH8-F1
#
_entry.id   AF-A0A1E3VQH8-F1
#
_cell.length_a   1.000
_cell.length_b   1.000
_cell.length_c   1.000
_cell.angle_alpha   90.00
_cell.angle_beta   90.00
_cell.angle_gamma   90.00
#
_symmetry.space_group_name_H-M   'P 1'
#
loop_
_entity.id
_entity.type
_entity.pdbx_description
1 polymer ?
#
loop_
_entity_poly.entity_id
_entity_poly.type
_entity_poly.pdbx_seq_one_letter_code
_entity_poly.pdbx_strand_id
1 'polypeptide(L)'
;MFRSLPASLPIGTRGSPLALWQAEHVRDRLAAHHGLELGAASLSVITTSGDRIQDKPLADFGGKGLFTKEIDEALLRGDIALAVHSMKDLPTQLPEGLCLAAVLPRARARRFLSPSADSLAALPAGAVVGTSSLRRGAQVKRARPDVRVVDFRGNVQTRLRKLAEGVADATLLAKAGLDRLGLTDAATSVLSVGDMLPAVAQGAIGVVARCDDAERARLLQPLNDAATQTAVTCERAFLAELDGSCRTPIAGLAVVEGDTIRFRGLILSPDGAEWHEVETTGPGAEAEAIGRQAGEDLRGRAGSAFLDKLT
;
A
#
# COMPACT_ATOMS: atom_id res chain seq x y z
N MET A 1 5.41 -33.75 15.12
CA MET A 1 4.82 -34.53 14.01
C MET A 1 3.86 -33.59 13.28
N PHE A 2 4.32 -32.90 12.24
CA PHE A 2 3.42 -32.05 11.44
C PHE A 2 2.50 -32.97 10.65
N ARG A 3 1.18 -32.88 10.87
CA ARG A 3 0.19 -33.50 9.99
C ARG A 3 0.49 -33.06 8.56
N SER A 4 0.32 -33.97 7.60
CA SER A 4 0.44 -33.67 6.17
C SER A 4 -0.39 -32.43 5.84
N LEU A 5 0.25 -31.42 5.26
CA LEU A 5 -0.41 -30.20 4.80
C LEU A 5 -1.52 -30.56 3.80
N PRO A 6 -2.59 -29.75 3.70
CA PRO A 6 -3.70 -30.03 2.78
C PRO A 6 -3.16 -30.23 1.36
N ALA A 7 -3.78 -31.15 0.61
CA ALA A 7 -3.33 -31.56 -0.73
C ALA A 7 -3.24 -30.40 -1.74
N SER A 8 -3.86 -29.25 -1.46
CA SER A 8 -3.75 -28.00 -2.22
C SER A 8 -3.97 -26.79 -1.30
N LEU A 9 -3.13 -25.76 -1.46
CA LEU A 9 -3.18 -24.46 -0.80
C LEU A 9 -3.36 -23.36 -1.86
N PRO A 10 -4.58 -23.16 -2.40
CA PRO A 10 -4.83 -22.14 -3.42
C PRO A 10 -4.61 -20.72 -2.86
N ILE A 11 -3.73 -19.96 -3.51
CA ILE A 11 -3.34 -18.59 -3.17
C ILE A 11 -4.04 -17.62 -4.11
N GLY A 12 -5.00 -16.87 -3.61
CA GLY A 12 -5.67 -15.80 -4.35
C GLY A 12 -4.76 -14.60 -4.58
N THR A 13 -4.75 -14.09 -5.81
CA THR A 13 -4.04 -12.87 -6.18
C THR A 13 -4.66 -12.19 -7.40
N ARG A 14 -4.36 -10.91 -7.59
CA ARG A 14 -4.69 -10.19 -8.84
C ARG A 14 -3.76 -10.63 -9.98
N GLY A 15 -4.21 -10.46 -11.21
CA GLY A 15 -3.44 -10.85 -12.42
C GLY A 15 -2.34 -9.89 -12.86
N SER A 16 -2.11 -8.78 -12.17
CA SER A 16 -1.04 -7.84 -12.56
C SER A 16 0.34 -8.45 -12.28
N PRO A 17 1.39 -8.13 -13.07
CA PRO A 17 2.73 -8.69 -12.86
C PRO A 17 3.27 -8.51 -11.43
N LEU A 18 3.00 -7.35 -10.81
CA LEU A 18 3.43 -7.11 -9.42
C LEU A 18 2.64 -7.97 -8.42
N ALA A 19 1.35 -8.20 -8.64
CA ALA A 19 0.53 -9.02 -7.76
C ALA A 19 0.89 -10.51 -7.87
N LEU A 20 1.18 -10.99 -9.08
CA LEU A 20 1.73 -12.32 -9.31
C LEU A 20 3.07 -12.50 -8.60
N TRP A 21 4.00 -11.57 -8.79
CA TRP A 21 5.28 -11.60 -8.07
C TRP A 21 5.09 -11.67 -6.55
N GLN A 22 4.14 -10.90 -5.99
CA GLN A 22 3.86 -10.92 -4.55
C GLN A 22 3.34 -12.28 -4.08
N ALA A 23 2.45 -12.89 -4.86
CA ALA A 23 1.89 -14.20 -4.55
C ALA A 23 2.94 -15.32 -4.68
N GLU A 24 3.77 -15.27 -5.72
CA GLU A 24 4.94 -16.15 -5.89
C GLU A 24 5.91 -15.99 -4.71
N HIS A 25 6.20 -14.76 -4.30
CA HIS A 25 7.08 -14.52 -3.16
C HIS A 25 6.53 -15.14 -1.86
N VAL A 26 5.21 -15.05 -1.61
CA VAL A 26 4.57 -15.71 -0.45
C VAL A 26 4.62 -17.22 -0.58
N ARG A 27 4.30 -17.77 -1.76
CA ARG A 27 4.37 -19.20 -2.07
C ARG A 27 5.76 -19.76 -1.81
N ASP A 28 6.78 -19.12 -2.36
CA ASP A 28 8.17 -19.59 -2.30
C ASP A 28 8.69 -19.54 -0.85
N ARG A 29 8.28 -18.53 -0.07
CA ARG A 29 8.59 -18.43 1.37
C ARG A 29 7.91 -19.55 2.17
N LEU A 30 6.65 -19.87 1.88
CA LEU A 30 5.95 -21.00 2.49
C LEU A 30 6.63 -22.32 2.14
N ALA A 31 6.97 -22.52 0.86
CA ALA A 31 7.61 -23.72 0.38
C ALA A 31 8.99 -23.92 1.03
N ALA A 32 9.81 -22.87 1.07
CA ALA A 32 11.12 -22.92 1.70
C ALA A 32 11.06 -23.21 3.20
N HIS A 33 10.09 -22.64 3.92
CA HIS A 33 9.99 -22.82 5.37
C HIS A 33 9.46 -24.20 5.78
N HIS A 34 8.48 -24.71 5.04
CA HIS A 34 7.77 -25.97 5.39
C HIS A 34 8.21 -27.18 4.56
N GLY A 35 9.14 -27.01 3.62
CA GLY A 35 9.58 -28.07 2.71
C GLY A 35 8.48 -28.53 1.75
N LEU A 36 7.66 -27.60 1.26
CA LEU A 36 6.56 -27.93 0.34
C LEU A 36 7.05 -28.01 -1.11
N GLU A 37 6.52 -28.97 -1.84
CA GLU A 37 6.53 -28.93 -3.30
C GLU A 37 5.76 -27.70 -3.79
N LEU A 38 6.32 -26.95 -4.76
CA LEU A 38 5.71 -25.70 -5.24
C LEU A 38 4.28 -25.90 -5.75
N GLY A 39 3.97 -27.08 -6.31
CA GLY A 39 2.63 -27.45 -6.77
C GLY A 39 1.58 -27.55 -5.67
N ALA A 40 2.00 -27.72 -4.40
CA ALA A 40 1.08 -27.75 -3.26
C ALA A 40 0.47 -26.36 -2.97
N ALA A 41 1.05 -25.27 -3.48
CA ALA A 41 0.58 -23.91 -3.27
C ALA A 41 0.32 -23.22 -4.63
N SER A 42 -0.80 -23.60 -5.26
CA SER A 42 -1.21 -23.10 -6.57
C SER A 42 -1.66 -21.64 -6.52
N LEU A 43 -1.37 -20.86 -7.57
CA LEU A 43 -1.84 -19.48 -7.67
C LEU A 43 -3.21 -19.43 -8.36
N SER A 44 -4.17 -18.77 -7.72
CA SER A 44 -5.52 -18.53 -8.23
C SER A 44 -5.65 -17.06 -8.60
N VAL A 45 -5.57 -16.77 -9.90
CA VAL A 45 -5.69 -15.40 -10.42
C VAL A 45 -7.15 -14.98 -10.46
N ILE A 46 -7.49 -13.91 -9.76
CA ILE A 46 -8.85 -13.37 -9.66
C ILE A 46 -8.87 -11.95 -10.24
N THR A 47 -9.77 -11.72 -11.19
CA THR A 47 -9.96 -10.40 -11.81
C THR A 47 -10.92 -9.55 -10.98
N THR A 48 -10.44 -8.42 -10.48
CA THR A 48 -11.23 -7.53 -9.62
C THR A 48 -11.96 -6.46 -10.42
N SER A 49 -12.99 -5.85 -9.84
CA SER A 49 -13.68 -4.72 -10.47
C SER A 49 -12.74 -3.55 -10.79
N GLY A 50 -11.74 -3.31 -9.93
CA GLY A 50 -10.70 -2.32 -10.17
C GLY A 50 -9.76 -2.65 -11.34
N ASP A 51 -9.67 -3.91 -11.76
CA ASP A 51 -8.90 -4.29 -12.96
C ASP A 51 -9.68 -4.00 -14.25
N ARG A 52 -11.02 -4.11 -14.19
CA ARG A 52 -11.93 -3.91 -15.33
C ARG A 52 -12.14 -2.42 -15.65
N ILE A 53 -12.17 -1.56 -14.64
CA ILE A 53 -12.47 -0.13 -14.80
C ILE A 53 -11.16 0.66 -14.87
N GLN A 54 -10.71 0.99 -16.08
CA GLN A 54 -9.43 1.71 -16.31
C GLN A 54 -9.61 3.11 -16.89
N ASP A 55 -10.82 3.43 -17.36
CA ASP A 55 -11.20 4.61 -18.15
C ASP A 55 -11.86 5.72 -17.32
N LYS A 56 -12.05 5.52 -16.01
CA LYS A 56 -12.67 6.51 -15.10
C LYS A 56 -11.77 6.87 -13.92
N PRO A 57 -11.87 8.10 -13.36
CA PRO A 57 -11.18 8.47 -12.14
C PRO A 57 -11.54 7.54 -10.96
N LEU A 58 -10.57 7.32 -10.06
CA LEU A 58 -10.67 6.38 -8.93
C LEU A 58 -11.59 6.97 -7.85
N ALA A 59 -11.62 8.31 -7.77
CA ALA A 59 -12.56 9.06 -6.94
C ALA A 59 -14.01 8.70 -7.33
N ASP A 60 -14.30 8.67 -8.63
CA ASP A 60 -15.66 8.64 -9.17
C ASP A 60 -16.35 7.27 -9.17
N PHE A 61 -15.60 6.15 -9.08
CA PHE A 61 -16.16 4.80 -9.34
C PHE A 61 -15.85 3.73 -8.26
N GLY A 62 -15.31 4.11 -7.10
CA GLY A 62 -14.82 3.14 -6.10
C GLY A 62 -15.69 3.02 -4.83
N GLY A 63 -16.20 1.84 -4.52
CA GLY A 63 -16.50 1.47 -3.13
C GLY A 63 -15.21 1.17 -2.35
N LYS A 64 -15.26 1.12 -1.01
CA LYS A 64 -14.16 0.54 -0.21
C LYS A 64 -13.93 -0.91 -0.70
N GLY A 65 -12.69 -1.29 -1.00
CA GLY A 65 -12.34 -2.67 -1.44
C GLY A 65 -12.42 -2.96 -2.95
N LEU A 66 -12.36 -1.96 -3.83
CA LEU A 66 -12.44 -2.14 -5.30
C LEU A 66 -11.45 -3.18 -5.89
N PHE A 67 -10.29 -3.37 -5.24
CA PHE A 67 -9.25 -4.33 -5.64
C PHE A 67 -9.19 -5.60 -4.76
N THR A 68 -10.12 -5.75 -3.82
CA THR A 68 -10.11 -6.87 -2.85
C THR A 68 -11.42 -7.65 -2.86
N LYS A 69 -12.56 -7.03 -3.17
CA LYS A 69 -13.89 -7.62 -3.04
C LYS A 69 -14.02 -9.04 -3.61
N GLU A 70 -13.66 -9.25 -4.87
CA GLU A 70 -13.81 -10.58 -5.50
C GLU A 70 -12.88 -11.64 -4.88
N ILE A 71 -11.74 -11.21 -4.34
CA ILE A 71 -10.78 -12.08 -3.64
C ILE A 71 -11.30 -12.39 -2.22
N ASP A 72 -11.85 -11.40 -1.53
CA ASP A 72 -12.47 -11.55 -0.21
C ASP A 72 -13.65 -12.53 -0.28
N GLU A 73 -14.50 -12.42 -1.30
CA GLU A 73 -15.61 -13.36 -1.54
C GLU A 73 -15.12 -14.78 -1.82
N ALA A 74 -14.03 -14.95 -2.57
CA ALA A 74 -13.43 -16.26 -2.83
C ALA A 74 -12.84 -16.90 -1.55
N LEU A 75 -12.24 -16.10 -0.65
CA LEU A 75 -11.78 -16.56 0.66
C LEU A 75 -12.93 -17.06 1.54
N LEU A 76 -14.02 -16.29 1.58
CA LEU A 76 -15.21 -16.60 2.37
C LEU A 76 -15.93 -17.86 1.87
N ARG A 77 -15.99 -18.07 0.56
CA ARG A 77 -16.52 -19.31 -0.05
C ARG A 77 -15.60 -20.52 0.11
N GLY A 78 -14.32 -20.29 0.42
CA GLY A 78 -13.32 -21.34 0.52
C GLY A 78 -12.73 -21.77 -0.83
N ASP A 79 -12.97 -21.02 -1.90
CA ASP A 79 -12.39 -21.25 -3.23
C ASP A 79 -10.85 -21.09 -3.21
N ILE A 80 -10.37 -20.20 -2.33
CA ILE A 80 -8.95 -19.98 -2.04
C ILE A 80 -8.69 -20.12 -0.54
N ALA A 81 -7.47 -20.52 -0.19
CA ALA A 81 -7.06 -20.74 1.20
C ALA A 81 -6.50 -19.47 1.87
N LEU A 82 -5.82 -18.63 1.09
CA LEU A 82 -5.25 -17.35 1.51
C LEU A 82 -5.24 -16.38 0.33
N ALA A 83 -5.17 -15.09 0.60
CA ALA A 83 -5.03 -14.06 -0.41
C ALA A 83 -3.83 -13.17 -0.14
N VAL A 84 -3.13 -12.76 -1.20
CA VAL A 84 -1.93 -11.92 -1.11
C VAL A 84 -2.20 -10.55 -1.69
N HIS A 85 -1.92 -9.51 -0.89
CA HIS A 85 -2.17 -8.13 -1.26
C HIS A 85 -0.98 -7.22 -0.96
N SER A 86 -0.87 -6.13 -1.72
CA SER A 86 -0.15 -4.95 -1.24
C SER A 86 -0.94 -4.33 -0.09
N MET A 87 -0.34 -4.18 1.10
CA MET A 87 -1.07 -3.73 2.29
C MET A 87 -1.77 -2.37 2.14
N LYS A 88 -1.18 -1.46 1.37
CA LYS A 88 -1.76 -0.13 1.08
C LYS A 88 -3.07 -0.18 0.28
N ASP A 89 -3.37 -1.31 -0.37
CA ASP A 89 -4.56 -1.49 -1.21
C ASP A 89 -5.68 -2.20 -0.42
N LEU A 90 -5.38 -2.74 0.77
CA LEU A 90 -6.38 -3.31 1.67
C LEU A 90 -7.19 -2.21 2.36
N PRO A 91 -8.51 -2.37 2.51
CA PRO A 91 -9.31 -1.49 3.34
C PRO A 91 -8.83 -1.52 4.80
N THR A 92 -9.11 -0.47 5.57
CA THR A 92 -8.78 -0.38 7.00
C THR A 92 -9.54 -1.40 7.84
N GLN A 93 -10.77 -1.72 7.44
CA GLN A 93 -11.58 -2.81 7.97
C GLN A 93 -11.69 -3.90 6.92
N LEU A 94 -11.32 -5.13 7.30
CA LEU A 94 -11.56 -6.31 6.48
C LEU A 94 -13.02 -6.78 6.66
N PRO A 95 -13.61 -7.48 5.67
CA PRO A 95 -14.91 -8.12 5.83
C PRO A 95 -14.94 -9.06 7.05
N GLU A 96 -16.12 -9.20 7.65
CA GLU A 96 -16.34 -10.15 8.73
C GLU A 96 -15.90 -11.57 8.33
N GLY A 97 -15.23 -12.28 9.25
CA GLY A 97 -14.68 -13.60 8.99
C GLY A 97 -13.29 -13.61 8.33
N LEU A 98 -12.76 -12.46 7.90
CA LEU A 98 -11.40 -12.35 7.34
C LEU A 98 -10.46 -11.58 8.27
N CYS A 99 -9.22 -12.07 8.42
CA CYS A 99 -8.17 -11.41 9.18
C CYS A 99 -6.88 -11.31 8.38
N LEU A 100 -6.04 -10.35 8.80
CA LEU A 100 -4.66 -10.27 8.37
C LEU A 100 -3.85 -11.35 9.11
N ALA A 101 -3.54 -12.44 8.42
CA ALA A 101 -2.88 -13.61 8.99
C ALA A 101 -1.36 -13.47 9.06
N ALA A 102 -0.75 -12.73 8.14
CA ALA A 102 0.67 -12.41 8.20
C ALA A 102 0.99 -11.10 7.46
N VAL A 103 2.03 -10.41 7.91
CA VAL A 103 2.62 -9.27 7.20
C VAL A 103 4.10 -9.53 6.98
N LEU A 104 4.53 -9.57 5.71
CA LEU A 104 5.92 -9.86 5.36
C LEU A 104 6.84 -8.66 5.65
N PRO A 105 8.17 -8.88 5.76
CA PRO A 105 9.15 -7.81 5.92
C PRO A 105 8.96 -6.66 4.91
N ARG A 106 8.91 -5.43 5.43
CA ARG A 106 8.60 -4.24 4.63
C ARG A 106 9.75 -3.82 3.73
N ALA A 107 9.47 -3.72 2.42
CA ALA A 107 10.38 -3.04 1.50
C ALA A 107 10.37 -1.52 1.75
N ARG A 108 11.55 -0.91 1.82
CA ARG A 108 11.73 0.53 2.11
C ARG A 108 11.93 1.36 0.83
N ALA A 109 11.78 2.67 0.94
CA ALA A 109 12.02 3.71 -0.07
C ALA A 109 10.96 3.94 -1.19
N ARG A 110 11.04 5.13 -1.80
CA ARG A 110 10.16 5.66 -2.85
C ARG A 110 11.03 6.17 -4.00
N ARG A 111 10.52 6.20 -5.24
CA ARG A 111 11.28 6.67 -6.40
C ARG A 111 10.60 7.85 -7.08
N PHE A 112 11.45 8.79 -7.49
CA PHE A 112 11.15 9.81 -8.47
C PHE A 112 11.71 9.36 -9.82
N LEU A 113 10.93 9.54 -10.88
CA LEU A 113 11.29 9.16 -12.24
C LEU A 113 11.03 10.34 -13.14
N SER A 114 12.05 10.79 -13.85
CA SER A 114 11.97 11.81 -14.88
C SER A 114 13.08 11.57 -15.91
N PRO A 115 12.81 11.71 -17.22
CA PRO A 115 13.85 11.64 -18.26
C PRO A 115 14.81 12.83 -18.26
N SER A 116 14.42 13.97 -17.66
CA SER A 116 15.10 15.26 -17.85
C SER A 116 15.49 15.97 -16.55
N ALA A 117 15.13 15.44 -15.38
CA ALA A 117 15.45 16.05 -14.08
C ALA A 117 15.81 14.98 -13.03
N ASP A 118 16.75 15.29 -12.13
CA ASP A 118 17.18 14.36 -11.09
C ASP A 118 16.31 14.38 -9.83
N SER A 119 15.47 15.40 -9.68
CA SER A 119 14.59 15.56 -8.52
C SER A 119 13.35 16.35 -8.86
N LEU A 120 12.35 16.30 -7.97
CA LEU A 120 11.14 17.12 -8.07
C LEU A 120 11.49 18.63 -8.07
N ALA A 121 12.49 19.04 -7.30
CA ALA A 121 12.95 20.43 -7.23
C ALA A 121 13.60 20.89 -8.55
N ALA A 122 14.25 19.97 -9.27
CA ALA A 122 14.93 20.27 -10.53
C ALA A 122 14.00 20.33 -11.76
N LEU A 123 12.70 20.04 -11.61
CA LEU A 123 11.75 20.14 -12.72
C LEU A 123 11.60 21.59 -13.21
N PRO A 124 11.49 21.83 -14.53
CA PRO A 124 11.16 23.14 -15.08
C PRO A 124 9.85 23.71 -14.51
N ALA A 125 9.71 25.03 -14.56
CA ALA A 125 8.46 25.68 -14.15
C ALA A 125 7.30 25.20 -15.02
N GLY A 126 6.17 24.86 -14.40
CA GLY A 126 4.99 24.38 -15.13
C GLY A 126 5.07 22.92 -15.62
N ALA A 127 6.09 22.17 -15.21
CA ALA A 127 6.24 20.75 -15.57
C ALA A 127 5.01 19.90 -15.18
N VAL A 128 4.81 18.80 -15.90
CA VAL A 128 3.70 17.87 -15.74
C VAL A 128 4.15 16.65 -14.94
N VAL A 129 3.56 16.45 -13.76
CA VAL A 129 3.80 15.28 -12.91
C VAL A 129 2.62 14.31 -12.99
N GLY A 130 2.86 13.11 -13.48
CA GLY A 130 1.86 12.06 -13.61
C GLY A 130 1.65 11.27 -12.31
N THR A 131 0.51 11.43 -11.64
CA THR A 131 0.10 10.58 -10.51
C THR A 131 -1.42 10.60 -10.31
N SER A 132 -2.04 9.42 -10.17
CA SER A 132 -3.47 9.29 -9.81
C SER A 132 -3.71 9.20 -8.29
N SER A 133 -2.67 9.39 -7.47
CA SER A 133 -2.78 9.36 -6.01
C SER A 133 -2.96 10.78 -5.49
N LEU A 134 -4.11 11.08 -4.87
CA LEU A 134 -4.37 12.41 -4.28
C LEU A 134 -3.29 12.77 -3.26
N ARG A 135 -2.87 11.82 -2.42
CA ARG A 135 -1.76 11.98 -1.47
C ARG A 135 -0.47 12.46 -2.12
N ARG A 136 -0.06 11.85 -3.23
CA ARG A 136 1.16 12.26 -3.94
C ARG A 136 0.97 13.58 -4.65
N GLY A 137 -0.19 13.78 -5.30
CA GLY A 137 -0.52 15.02 -5.99
C GLY A 137 -0.47 16.22 -5.04
N ALA A 138 -1.12 16.11 -3.87
CA ALA A 138 -1.11 17.14 -2.85
C ALA A 138 0.30 17.43 -2.31
N GLN A 139 1.12 16.41 -2.03
CA GLN A 139 2.50 16.62 -1.58
C GLN A 139 3.38 17.25 -2.68
N VAL A 140 3.17 16.88 -3.95
CA VAL A 140 3.85 17.50 -5.09
C VAL A 140 3.48 18.98 -5.21
N LYS A 141 2.18 19.30 -5.19
CA LYS A 141 1.70 20.69 -5.29
C LYS A 141 2.13 21.53 -4.09
N ARG A 142 2.17 20.96 -2.88
CA ARG A 142 2.73 21.62 -1.69
C ARG A 142 4.20 21.99 -1.89
N ALA A 143 5.00 21.09 -2.44
CA ALA A 143 6.43 21.32 -2.66
C ALA A 143 6.72 22.21 -3.88
N ARG A 144 5.87 22.12 -4.91
CA ARG A 144 5.99 22.81 -6.20
C ARG A 144 4.62 23.28 -6.68
N PRO A 145 4.09 24.41 -6.17
CA PRO A 145 2.76 24.90 -6.55
C PRO A 145 2.61 25.24 -8.04
N ASP A 146 3.73 25.42 -8.74
CA ASP A 146 3.79 25.75 -10.17
C ASP A 146 3.61 24.53 -11.09
N VAL A 147 3.79 23.30 -10.60
CA VAL A 147 3.71 22.10 -11.45
C VAL A 147 2.27 21.62 -11.63
N ARG A 148 1.99 21.05 -12.80
CA ARG A 148 0.68 20.48 -13.12
C ARG A 148 0.66 19.01 -12.76
N VAL A 149 -0.31 18.58 -11.96
CA VAL A 149 -0.51 17.16 -11.65
C VAL A 149 -1.60 16.59 -12.55
N VAL A 150 -1.29 15.52 -13.27
CA VAL A 150 -2.23 14.86 -14.20
C VAL A 150 -2.48 13.41 -13.81
N ASP A 151 -3.68 12.93 -14.14
CA ASP A 151 -4.09 11.57 -13.86
C ASP A 151 -3.24 10.57 -14.66
N PHE A 152 -2.65 9.60 -13.96
CA PHE A 152 -1.62 8.73 -14.51
C PHE A 152 -1.83 7.28 -14.05
N ARG A 153 -2.70 6.58 -14.80
CA ARG A 153 -3.18 5.22 -14.51
C ARG A 153 -2.47 4.15 -15.34
N GLY A 154 -2.63 2.92 -14.88
CA GLY A 154 -2.02 1.70 -15.43
C GLY A 154 -1.19 0.96 -14.39
N ASN A 155 -0.77 -0.26 -14.72
CA ASN A 155 0.26 -0.99 -13.99
C ASN A 155 1.63 -0.28 -14.13
N VAL A 156 2.67 -0.82 -13.48
CA VAL A 156 4.01 -0.21 -13.48
C VAL A 156 4.54 -0.04 -14.90
N GLN A 157 4.46 -1.06 -15.73
CA GLN A 157 4.97 -1.04 -17.11
C GLN A 157 4.25 -0.01 -17.98
N THR A 158 2.91 0.07 -17.90
CA THR A 158 2.13 1.07 -18.64
C THR A 158 2.52 2.50 -18.24
N ARG A 159 2.78 2.74 -16.95
CA ARG A 159 3.22 4.04 -16.46
C ARG A 159 4.63 4.41 -16.95
N LEU A 160 5.56 3.45 -16.96
CA LEU A 160 6.90 3.67 -17.50
C LEU A 160 6.86 3.98 -18.99
N ARG A 161 6.03 3.26 -19.76
CA ARG A 161 5.82 3.55 -21.19
C ARG A 161 5.26 4.96 -21.41
N LYS A 162 4.20 5.34 -20.69
CA LYS A 162 3.63 6.70 -20.77
C LYS A 162 4.65 7.79 -20.45
N LEU A 163 5.55 7.54 -19.49
CA LEU A 163 6.64 8.46 -19.17
C LEU A 163 7.63 8.58 -20.34
N ALA A 164 8.04 7.46 -20.93
CA ALA A 164 8.93 7.44 -22.09
C ALA A 164 8.31 8.09 -23.34
N GLU A 165 6.98 8.01 -23.49
CA GLU A 165 6.20 8.65 -24.56
C GLU A 165 5.95 10.16 -24.31
N GLY A 166 6.43 10.73 -23.20
CA GLY A 166 6.30 12.15 -22.89
C GLY A 166 4.91 12.58 -22.42
N VAL A 167 4.05 11.65 -21.96
CA VAL A 167 2.73 11.98 -21.40
C VAL A 167 2.84 12.80 -20.10
N ALA A 168 3.97 12.67 -19.40
CA ALA A 168 4.33 13.49 -18.25
C ALA A 168 5.86 13.69 -18.22
N ASP A 169 6.32 14.79 -17.63
CA ASP A 169 7.75 15.09 -17.44
C ASP A 169 8.35 14.28 -16.28
N ALA A 170 7.51 13.91 -15.32
CA ALA A 170 7.90 13.06 -14.20
C ALA A 170 6.75 12.18 -13.71
N THR A 171 7.08 11.11 -13.02
CA THR A 171 6.12 10.28 -12.30
C THR A 171 6.69 9.78 -10.97
N LEU A 172 5.82 9.25 -10.12
CA LEU A 172 6.16 8.78 -8.77
C LEU A 172 5.77 7.32 -8.62
N LEU A 173 6.73 6.45 -8.31
CA LEU A 173 6.48 5.03 -8.10
C LEU A 173 7.02 4.55 -6.74
N ALA A 174 6.42 3.49 -6.23
CA ALA A 174 6.94 2.84 -5.02
C ALA A 174 8.19 2.04 -5.42
N LYS A 175 9.32 2.27 -4.73
CA LYS A 175 10.58 1.54 -5.00
C LYS A 175 10.36 0.04 -4.94
N ALA A 176 9.63 -0.41 -3.92
CA ALA A 176 9.26 -1.80 -3.75
C ALA A 176 8.64 -2.43 -5.01
N GLY A 177 7.79 -1.69 -5.75
CA GLY A 177 7.19 -2.22 -6.98
C GLY A 177 8.20 -2.36 -8.13
N LEU A 178 9.16 -1.44 -8.23
CA LEU A 178 10.22 -1.47 -9.24
C LEU A 178 11.24 -2.57 -8.95
N ASP A 179 11.71 -2.67 -7.70
CA ASP A 179 12.66 -3.70 -7.28
C ASP A 179 12.13 -5.11 -7.54
N ARG A 180 10.85 -5.35 -7.17
CA ARG A 180 10.17 -6.63 -7.35
C ARG A 180 10.06 -7.05 -8.82
N LEU A 181 9.94 -6.08 -9.70
CA LEU A 181 9.83 -6.33 -11.14
C LEU A 181 11.19 -6.31 -11.86
N GLY A 182 12.31 -6.16 -11.14
CA GLY A 182 13.64 -6.02 -11.75
C GLY A 182 13.81 -4.74 -12.57
N LEU A 183 13.02 -3.69 -12.28
CA LEU A 183 13.00 -2.41 -13.00
C LEU A 183 13.77 -1.32 -12.24
N THR A 184 14.90 -1.68 -11.62
CA THR A 184 15.68 -0.77 -10.76
C THR A 184 16.31 0.38 -11.55
N ASP A 185 16.66 0.13 -12.81
CA ASP A 185 17.38 1.07 -13.68
C ASP A 185 16.46 2.17 -14.24
N ALA A 186 15.14 1.98 -14.13
CA ALA A 186 14.16 2.98 -14.56
C ALA A 186 14.07 4.19 -13.61
N ALA A 187 14.70 4.13 -12.43
CA ALA A 187 14.56 5.15 -11.40
C ALA A 187 15.65 6.21 -11.45
N THR A 188 15.25 7.48 -11.62
CA THR A 188 16.19 8.62 -11.60
C THR A 188 16.74 8.88 -10.20
N SER A 189 15.88 8.92 -9.17
CA SER A 189 16.35 9.15 -7.79
C SER A 189 15.44 8.54 -6.72
N VAL A 190 15.99 8.41 -5.50
CA VAL A 190 15.23 7.99 -4.31
C VAL A 190 14.63 9.24 -3.67
N LEU A 191 13.33 9.20 -3.38
CA LEU A 191 12.69 10.24 -2.58
C LEU A 191 12.82 9.91 -1.10
N SER A 192 13.29 10.89 -0.33
CA SER A 192 13.40 10.76 1.11
C SER A 192 12.02 10.75 1.77
N VAL A 193 11.98 10.39 3.05
CA VAL A 193 10.74 10.50 3.85
C VAL A 193 10.35 11.97 4.06
N GLY A 194 11.33 12.88 4.09
CA GLY A 194 11.08 14.32 4.17
C GLY A 194 10.41 14.88 2.91
N ASP A 195 10.81 14.43 1.73
CA ASP A 195 10.26 14.91 0.46
C ASP A 195 8.86 14.37 0.17
N MET A 196 8.59 13.14 0.63
CA MET A 196 7.34 12.44 0.32
C MET A 196 7.02 11.38 1.37
N LEU A 197 6.16 11.72 2.33
CA LEU A 197 5.62 10.78 3.32
C LEU A 197 4.76 9.73 2.59
N PRO A 198 4.92 8.42 2.86
CA PRO A 198 4.33 7.38 2.03
C PRO A 198 2.83 7.22 2.30
N ALA A 199 2.17 6.43 1.45
CA ALA A 199 0.88 5.88 1.83
C ALA A 199 1.05 4.95 3.05
N VAL A 200 0.02 4.90 3.89
CA VAL A 200 -0.11 3.91 4.96
C VAL A 200 0.12 2.50 4.41
N ALA A 201 0.92 1.73 5.13
CA ALA A 201 1.35 0.38 4.83
C ALA A 201 2.09 0.19 3.49
N GLN A 202 2.57 1.26 2.85
CA GLN A 202 3.31 1.15 1.59
C GLN A 202 4.57 0.28 1.76
N GLY A 203 4.76 -0.67 0.85
CA GLY A 203 5.93 -1.56 0.82
C GLY A 203 5.71 -2.90 1.52
N ALA A 204 4.73 -3.00 2.43
CA ALA A 204 4.37 -4.25 3.08
C ALA A 204 3.48 -5.13 2.18
N ILE A 205 3.66 -6.44 2.28
CA ILE A 205 2.80 -7.46 1.67
C ILE A 205 1.99 -8.07 2.80
N GLY A 206 0.67 -8.11 2.64
CA GLY A 206 -0.26 -8.72 3.57
C GLY A 206 -0.78 -10.04 3.03
N VAL A 207 -0.94 -11.00 3.93
CA VAL A 207 -1.65 -12.24 3.68
C VAL A 207 -2.94 -12.24 4.48
N VAL A 208 -4.07 -12.34 3.77
CA VAL A 208 -5.40 -12.42 4.36
C VAL A 208 -5.87 -13.87 4.33
N ALA A 209 -6.50 -14.32 5.41
CA ALA A 209 -7.12 -15.64 5.51
C ALA A 209 -8.41 -15.55 6.34
N ARG A 210 -9.13 -16.66 6.48
CA ARG A 210 -10.29 -16.71 7.38
C ARG A 210 -9.83 -16.71 8.85
N CYS A 211 -10.55 -15.96 9.69
CA CYS A 211 -10.25 -15.80 11.11
C CYS A 211 -10.34 -17.10 11.90
N ASP A 212 -11.26 -17.98 11.52
CA ASP A 212 -11.58 -19.23 12.22
C ASP A 212 -10.59 -20.36 11.89
N ASP A 213 -9.61 -20.11 11.03
CA ASP A 213 -8.68 -21.13 10.56
C ASP A 213 -7.36 -21.13 11.33
N ALA A 214 -7.39 -21.78 12.49
CA ALA A 214 -6.21 -21.91 13.35
C ALA A 214 -5.05 -22.69 12.69
N GLU A 215 -5.34 -23.63 11.78
CA GLU A 215 -4.28 -24.36 11.07
C GLU A 215 -3.57 -23.46 10.06
N ARG A 216 -4.32 -22.66 9.29
CA ARG A 216 -3.76 -21.70 8.33
C ARG A 216 -3.03 -20.56 9.04
N ALA A 217 -3.53 -20.09 10.19
CA ALA A 217 -2.82 -19.13 11.02
C ALA A 217 -1.43 -19.65 11.46
N ARG A 218 -1.34 -20.91 11.91
CA ARG A 218 -0.05 -21.54 12.27
C ARG A 218 0.87 -21.71 11.07
N LEU A 219 0.33 -22.07 9.91
CA LEU A 219 1.09 -22.21 8.67
C LEU A 219 1.76 -20.89 8.24
N LEU A 220 1.06 -19.77 8.45
CA LEU A 220 1.48 -18.43 8.01
C LEU A 220 2.34 -17.69 9.02
N GLN A 221 2.31 -18.08 10.30
CA GLN A 221 3.05 -17.44 11.38
C GLN A 221 4.55 -17.23 11.08
N PRO A 222 5.29 -18.17 10.44
CA PRO A 222 6.70 -17.96 10.10
C PRO A 222 6.98 -16.90 9.03
N LEU A 223 5.97 -16.49 8.25
CA LEU A 223 6.11 -15.44 7.25
C LEU A 223 5.95 -14.04 7.84
N ASN A 224 5.38 -13.95 9.04
CA ASN A 224 5.04 -12.70 9.68
C ASN A 224 6.29 -12.02 10.27
N ASP A 225 6.50 -10.77 9.89
CA ASP A 225 7.52 -9.90 10.45
C ASP A 225 6.89 -9.01 11.52
N ALA A 226 7.23 -9.26 12.78
CA ALA A 226 6.62 -8.57 13.92
C ALA A 226 6.80 -7.05 13.87
N ALA A 227 7.99 -6.57 13.50
CA ALA A 227 8.27 -5.13 13.39
C ALA A 227 7.40 -4.46 12.30
N THR A 228 7.26 -5.10 11.13
CA THR A 228 6.40 -4.60 10.07
C THR A 228 4.93 -4.65 10.48
N GLN A 229 4.48 -5.73 11.11
CA GLN A 229 3.11 -5.85 11.59
C GLN A 229 2.78 -4.72 12.58
N THR A 230 3.61 -4.51 13.60
CA THR A 230 3.45 -3.43 14.58
C THR A 230 3.41 -2.05 13.93
N ALA A 231 4.32 -1.76 13.00
CA ALA A 231 4.32 -0.50 12.26
C ALA A 231 3.03 -0.31 11.46
N VAL A 232 2.60 -1.34 10.73
CA VAL A 232 1.40 -1.28 9.89
C VAL A 232 0.12 -1.20 10.72
N THR A 233 0.06 -1.82 11.90
CA THR A 233 -1.04 -1.67 12.86
C THR A 233 -1.24 -0.21 13.27
N CYS A 234 -0.15 0.48 13.65
CA CYS A 234 -0.19 1.91 13.98
C CYS A 234 -0.69 2.74 12.79
N GLU A 235 -0.08 2.57 11.61
CA GLU A 235 -0.44 3.34 10.42
C GLU A 235 -1.89 3.11 9.98
N ARG A 236 -2.41 1.88 10.12
CA ARG A 236 -3.79 1.54 9.77
C ARG A 236 -4.79 2.07 10.78
N ALA A 237 -4.47 2.06 12.08
CA ALA A 237 -5.31 2.68 13.11
C ALA A 237 -5.46 4.18 12.87
N PHE A 238 -4.36 4.87 12.54
CA PHE A 238 -4.37 6.27 12.10
C PHE A 238 -5.25 6.50 10.87
N LEU A 239 -5.12 5.66 9.83
CA LEU A 239 -5.92 5.80 8.62
C LEU A 239 -7.41 5.55 8.89
N ALA A 240 -7.72 4.56 9.71
CA ALA A 240 -9.09 4.21 10.09
C ALA A 240 -9.76 5.35 10.85
N GLU A 241 -9.03 5.94 11.81
CA GLU A 241 -9.50 7.07 12.60
C GLU A 241 -9.78 8.31 11.76
N LEU A 242 -9.19 8.44 10.58
CA LEU A 242 -9.44 9.56 9.65
C LEU A 242 -10.42 9.20 8.52
N ASP A 243 -11.11 8.06 8.61
CA ASP A 243 -11.96 7.50 7.55
C ASP A 243 -11.25 7.41 6.18
N GLY A 244 -9.93 7.23 6.22
CA GLY A 244 -9.06 7.35 5.07
C GLY A 244 -9.08 6.14 4.15
N SER A 245 -8.64 6.36 2.90
CA SER A 245 -8.50 5.30 1.90
C SER A 245 -7.40 5.63 0.89
N CYS A 246 -7.22 4.79 -0.13
CA CYS A 246 -6.32 5.10 -1.25
C CYS A 246 -6.73 6.36 -2.05
N ARG A 247 -7.93 6.89 -1.78
CA ARG A 247 -8.49 8.07 -2.42
C ARG A 247 -8.38 9.34 -1.58
N THR A 248 -7.95 9.26 -0.32
CA THR A 248 -7.76 10.45 0.49
C THR A 248 -6.30 10.91 0.44
N PRO A 249 -6.02 12.22 0.51
CA PRO A 249 -4.67 12.77 0.56
C PRO A 249 -4.02 12.60 1.96
N ILE A 250 -3.97 11.35 2.43
CA ILE A 250 -3.45 10.97 3.76
C ILE A 250 -2.17 10.16 3.61
N ALA A 251 -1.14 10.53 4.37
CA ALA A 251 0.14 9.84 4.45
C ALA A 251 0.44 9.42 5.88
N GLY A 252 1.16 8.31 6.04
CA GLY A 252 1.48 7.77 7.36
C GLY A 252 2.67 6.80 7.29
N LEU A 253 3.61 6.96 8.22
CA LEU A 253 4.75 6.07 8.38
C LEU A 253 5.08 5.86 9.86
N ALA A 254 5.05 4.60 10.28
CA ALA A 254 5.65 4.12 11.50
C ALA A 254 6.97 3.42 11.21
N VAL A 255 7.96 3.68 12.07
CA VAL A 255 9.23 2.96 12.13
C VAL A 255 9.36 2.36 13.52
N VAL A 256 9.73 1.09 13.59
CA VAL A 256 9.93 0.36 14.86
C VAL A 256 11.42 0.13 15.05
N GLU A 257 11.95 0.58 16.19
CA GLU A 257 13.35 0.44 16.61
C GLU A 257 13.36 -0.13 18.04
N GLY A 258 13.76 -1.40 18.18
CA GLY A 258 13.57 -2.15 19.43
C GLY A 258 12.09 -2.20 19.82
N ASP A 259 11.78 -1.79 21.05
CA ASP A 259 10.41 -1.74 21.58
C ASP A 259 9.72 -0.38 21.37
N THR A 260 10.34 0.54 20.61
CA THR A 260 9.80 1.89 20.38
C THR A 260 9.27 2.03 18.96
N ILE A 261 8.10 2.63 18.82
CA ILE A 261 7.54 3.07 17.54
C ILE A 261 7.67 4.58 17.42
N ARG A 262 8.10 5.04 16.24
CA ARG A 262 8.08 6.45 15.83
C ARG A 262 7.12 6.60 14.66
N PHE A 263 6.04 7.35 14.86
CA PHE A 263 5.00 7.55 13.86
C PHE A 263 4.98 8.99 13.35
N ARG A 264 4.80 9.15 12.04
CA ARG A 264 4.56 10.43 11.36
C ARG A 264 3.29 10.30 10.53
N GLY A 265 2.35 11.22 10.70
CA GLY A 265 1.10 11.32 9.95
C GLY A 265 0.95 12.69 9.29
N LEU A 266 0.30 12.73 8.13
CA LEU A 266 0.06 13.94 7.35
C LEU A 266 -1.28 13.85 6.63
N ILE A 267 -2.11 14.88 6.75
CA ILE A 267 -3.31 15.11 5.93
C ILE A 267 -3.15 16.42 5.16
N LEU A 268 -3.55 16.43 3.90
CA LEU A 268 -3.45 17.61 3.03
C LEU A 268 -4.77 17.88 2.32
N SER A 269 -5.06 19.13 2.02
CA SER A 269 -6.01 19.49 0.98
C SER A 269 -5.57 18.92 -0.39
N PRO A 270 -6.49 18.58 -1.32
CA PRO A 270 -6.12 18.00 -2.63
C PRO A 270 -5.24 18.89 -3.51
N ASP A 271 -5.26 20.21 -3.28
CA ASP A 271 -4.37 21.17 -3.93
C ASP A 271 -3.04 21.36 -3.18
N GLY A 272 -2.91 20.82 -1.97
CA GLY A 272 -1.71 20.91 -1.13
C GLY A 272 -1.51 22.24 -0.42
N ALA A 273 -2.47 23.17 -0.48
CA ALA A 273 -2.34 24.52 0.08
C ALA A 273 -2.50 24.55 1.61
N GLU A 274 -3.37 23.72 2.15
CA GLU A 274 -3.60 23.50 3.58
C GLU A 274 -3.16 22.08 3.98
N TRP A 275 -2.52 21.90 5.14
CA TRP A 275 -2.11 20.60 5.65
C TRP A 275 -1.98 20.57 7.18
N HIS A 276 -2.06 19.37 7.76
CA HIS A 276 -1.81 19.13 9.19
C HIS A 276 -0.91 17.90 9.36
N GLU A 277 0.05 18.00 10.28
CA GLU A 277 1.05 16.96 10.57
C GLU A 277 1.05 16.57 12.04
N VAL A 278 1.40 15.32 12.30
CA VAL A 278 1.59 14.77 13.65
C VAL A 278 2.83 13.90 13.67
N GLU A 279 3.62 14.02 14.72
CA GLU A 279 4.70 13.09 15.04
C GLU A 279 4.51 12.62 16.48
N THR A 280 4.65 11.31 16.69
CA THR A 280 4.51 10.71 18.01
C THR A 280 5.47 9.54 18.17
N THR A 281 5.79 9.24 19.42
CA THR A 281 6.66 8.12 19.80
C THR A 281 6.05 7.41 20.99
N GLY A 282 6.27 6.10 21.09
CA GLY A 282 5.80 5.34 22.24
C GLY A 282 6.17 3.87 22.17
N PRO A 283 5.68 3.05 23.11
CA PRO A 283 5.89 1.61 23.11
C PRO A 283 5.26 0.95 21.88
N GLY A 284 5.96 0.03 21.24
CA GLY A 284 5.45 -0.75 20.10
C GLY A 284 4.22 -1.59 20.48
N ALA A 285 4.10 -2.01 21.75
CA ALA A 285 2.92 -2.70 22.27
C ALA A 285 1.64 -1.84 22.20
N GLU A 286 1.77 -0.51 22.15
CA GLU A 286 0.65 0.44 22.08
C GLU A 286 0.43 0.96 20.64
N ALA A 287 1.03 0.33 19.63
CA ALA A 287 1.01 0.80 18.24
C ALA A 287 -0.38 1.21 17.73
N GLU A 288 -1.42 0.42 18.01
CA GLU A 288 -2.79 0.74 17.60
C GLU A 288 -3.31 2.02 18.29
N ALA A 289 -3.14 2.12 19.61
CA ALA A 289 -3.57 3.27 20.40
C ALA A 289 -2.84 4.54 19.97
N ILE A 290 -1.52 4.46 19.73
CA ILE A 290 -0.70 5.56 19.21
C ILE A 290 -1.23 6.04 17.85
N GLY A 291 -1.52 5.11 16.94
CA GLY A 291 -2.05 5.43 15.62
C GLY A 291 -3.42 6.12 15.71
N ARG A 292 -4.33 5.59 16.53
CA ARG A 292 -5.66 6.16 16.77
C ARG A 292 -5.55 7.56 17.37
N GLN A 293 -4.78 7.74 18.43
CA GLN A 293 -4.60 9.04 19.09
C GLN A 293 -4.04 10.10 18.13
N ALA A 294 -3.10 9.72 17.26
CA ALA A 294 -2.56 10.61 16.23
C ALA A 294 -3.62 11.01 15.18
N GLY A 295 -4.56 10.12 14.86
CA GLY A 295 -5.70 10.40 13.98
C GLY A 295 -6.69 11.36 14.63
N GLU A 296 -7.05 11.11 15.90
CA GLU A 296 -7.94 11.97 16.70
C GLU A 296 -7.37 13.38 16.85
N ASP A 297 -6.06 13.50 17.13
CA ASP A 297 -5.36 14.78 17.26
C ASP A 297 -5.41 15.57 15.93
N LEU A 298 -5.11 14.94 14.80
CA LEU A 298 -5.25 15.59 13.49
C LEU A 298 -6.69 15.97 13.17
N ARG A 299 -7.66 15.09 13.46
CA ARG A 299 -9.09 15.34 13.26
C ARG A 299 -9.54 16.58 14.07
N GLY A 300 -9.11 16.68 15.33
CA GLY A 300 -9.40 17.82 16.19
C GLY A 300 -8.75 19.12 15.72
N ARG A 301 -7.46 19.08 15.33
CA ARG A 301 -6.72 20.26 14.86
C ARG A 301 -7.17 20.77 13.50
N ALA A 302 -7.55 19.88 12.59
CA ALA A 302 -7.99 20.24 11.24
C ALA A 302 -9.43 20.78 11.22
N GLY A 303 -10.29 20.25 12.10
CA GLY A 303 -11.71 20.59 12.12
C GLY A 303 -12.49 20.00 10.95
N SER A 304 -13.82 19.94 11.08
CA SER A 304 -14.71 19.31 10.09
C SER A 304 -14.59 19.92 8.69
N ALA A 305 -14.51 21.25 8.61
CA ALA A 305 -14.43 21.97 7.34
C ALA A 305 -13.19 21.61 6.49
N PHE A 306 -12.08 21.22 7.11
CA PHE A 306 -10.92 20.70 6.38
C PHE A 306 -11.12 19.24 5.98
N LEU A 307 -11.66 18.41 6.89
CA LEU A 307 -11.86 16.98 6.63
C LEU A 307 -12.82 16.72 5.48
N ASP A 308 -13.84 17.56 5.31
CA ASP A 308 -14.76 17.51 4.17
C ASP A 308 -14.06 17.72 2.82
N LYS A 309 -12.89 18.38 2.81
CA LYS A 309 -12.05 18.58 1.60
C LYS A 309 -11.23 17.33 1.23
N LEU A 310 -11.14 16.32 2.11
CA LEU A 310 -10.30 15.13 1.89
C LEU A 310 -10.93 14.11 0.94
N THR A 311 -12.24 14.20 0.71
CA THR A 311 -13.04 13.26 -0.10
C THR A 311 -13.34 13.77 -1.49
#